data_AF-A0A8J8PCY8-F1
#
_entry.id   AF-A0A8J8PCY8-F1
#
_cell.length_a   1.000
_cell.length_b   1.000
_cell.length_c   1.000
_cell.angle_alpha   90.00
_cell.angle_beta   90.00
_cell.angle_gamma   90.00
#
_symmetry.space_group_name_H-M   'P 1'
#
loop_
_entity.id
_entity.type
_entity.pdbx_description
1 polymer ?
#
loop_
_entity_poly.entity_id
_entity_poly.type
_entity_poly.pdbx_seq_one_letter_code
_entity_poly.pdbx_strand_id
1 'polypeptide(L)'
;MVDKGDLLEPFPDSKISTTALTDLESHDAILTAIPVMAEEQGPMELSDRVVVQTEAVAIVAVYEDDEGWYVAERVDGTDRENDAVFQEAMVAAQGDSELVESPAESDA
;
A
#
# COMPACT_ATOMS: atom_id res chain seq x y z
N MET A 1 -0.29 20.93 -0.96
CA MET A 1 -0.92 19.89 -0.12
C MET A 1 -1.49 18.90 -1.11
N VAL A 2 -0.93 17.69 -1.21
CA VAL A 2 -1.51 16.66 -2.10
C VAL A 2 -2.77 16.15 -1.40
N ASP A 3 -3.91 16.34 -2.03
CA ASP A 3 -5.19 15.87 -1.49
C ASP A 3 -5.25 14.34 -1.63
N LYS A 4 -5.96 13.67 -0.70
CA LYS A 4 -6.03 12.20 -0.67
C LYS A 4 -6.64 11.60 -1.95
N GLY A 5 -7.45 12.39 -2.67
CA GLY A 5 -8.05 12.00 -3.95
C GLY A 5 -7.04 11.98 -5.10
N ASP A 6 -6.19 12.99 -5.23
CA ASP A 6 -5.20 13.12 -6.32
C ASP A 6 -4.24 11.93 -6.41
N LEU A 7 -3.91 11.33 -5.27
CA LEU A 7 -2.99 10.18 -5.21
C LEU A 7 -3.59 8.88 -5.75
N LEU A 8 -4.92 8.75 -5.72
CA LEU A 8 -5.65 7.59 -6.23
C LEU A 8 -6.28 7.84 -7.61
N GLU A 9 -6.28 9.07 -8.12
CA GLU A 9 -6.72 9.37 -9.49
C GLU A 9 -6.07 8.51 -10.58
N PRO A 10 -4.76 8.15 -10.52
CA PRO A 10 -4.17 7.32 -11.56
C PRO A 10 -4.44 5.81 -11.36
N PHE A 11 -5.06 5.41 -10.24
CA PHE A 11 -5.33 4.01 -9.97
C PHE A 11 -6.50 3.50 -10.83
N PRO A 12 -6.40 2.29 -11.40
CA PRO A 12 -7.52 1.69 -12.12
C PRO A 12 -8.64 1.28 -11.16
N ASP A 13 -9.89 1.23 -11.63
CA ASP A 13 -11.05 0.62 -10.95
C ASP A 13 -10.94 -0.93 -10.86
N SER A 14 -9.74 -1.46 -10.62
CA SER A 14 -9.46 -2.88 -10.48
C SER A 14 -8.19 -3.12 -9.65
N LYS A 15 -8.00 -4.36 -9.17
CA LYS A 15 -6.70 -4.80 -8.62
C LYS A 15 -5.56 -4.51 -9.59
N ILE A 16 -4.41 -4.12 -9.07
CA ILE A 16 -3.27 -3.66 -9.87
C ILE A 16 -2.27 -4.80 -10.01
N SER A 17 -1.79 -5.04 -11.24
CA SER A 17 -0.66 -5.96 -11.45
C SER A 17 0.66 -5.26 -11.17
N THR A 18 1.70 -6.01 -10.84
CA THR A 18 3.06 -5.47 -10.62
C THR A 18 3.53 -4.57 -11.77
N THR A 19 3.14 -4.88 -13.01
CA THR A 19 3.45 -4.06 -14.20
C THR A 19 2.73 -2.71 -14.20
N ALA A 20 1.46 -2.66 -13.80
CA ALA A 20 0.70 -1.41 -13.71
C ALA A 20 1.17 -0.53 -12.54
N LEU A 21 1.70 -1.13 -11.48
CA LEU A 21 2.39 -0.43 -10.40
C LEU A 21 3.63 0.33 -10.90
N THR A 22 4.46 -0.29 -11.74
CA THR A 22 5.62 0.38 -12.35
C THR A 22 5.22 1.56 -13.25
N ASP A 23 4.05 1.50 -13.90
CA ASP A 23 3.51 2.62 -14.68
C ASP A 23 3.10 3.78 -13.76
N LEU A 24 2.53 3.49 -12.58
CA LEU A 24 2.22 4.49 -11.55
C LEU A 24 3.48 5.17 -11.00
N GLU A 25 4.59 4.45 -10.84
CA GLU A 25 5.88 5.03 -10.44
C GLU A 25 6.47 5.99 -11.47
N SER A 26 5.97 5.97 -12.72
CA SER A 26 6.36 6.95 -13.74
C SER A 26 5.63 8.30 -13.58
N HIS A 27 4.70 8.41 -12.63
CA HIS A 27 3.99 9.65 -12.34
C HIS A 27 4.86 10.57 -11.48
N ASP A 28 5.03 11.82 -11.89
CA ASP A 28 5.97 12.80 -11.30
C ASP A 28 5.76 13.05 -9.78
N ALA A 29 4.60 12.70 -9.24
CA ALA A 29 4.24 12.87 -7.83
C ALA A 29 4.57 11.66 -6.95
N ILE A 30 4.88 10.50 -7.55
CA ILE A 30 5.10 9.22 -6.85
C ILE A 30 6.60 8.92 -6.87
N LEU A 31 7.20 8.85 -5.69
CA LEU A 31 8.61 8.47 -5.54
C LEU A 31 8.81 6.95 -5.57
N THR A 32 7.86 6.20 -5.03
CA THR A 32 7.93 4.75 -4.88
C THR A 32 6.53 4.19 -4.72
N ALA A 33 6.24 3.07 -5.38
CA ALA A 33 5.01 2.33 -5.17
C ALA A 33 5.30 0.83 -5.10
N ILE A 34 4.95 0.19 -3.96
CA ILE A 34 5.27 -1.21 -3.71
C ILE A 34 3.98 -1.99 -3.41
N PRO A 35 3.76 -3.15 -4.07
CA PRO A 35 2.70 -4.07 -3.68
C PRO A 35 3.04 -4.74 -2.35
N VAL A 36 2.08 -4.74 -1.41
CA VAL A 36 2.26 -5.30 -0.06
C VAL A 36 1.83 -6.75 -0.03
N MET A 37 0.72 -7.06 -0.70
CA MET A 37 0.26 -8.42 -0.93
C MET A 37 -0.06 -8.56 -2.41
N ALA A 38 0.52 -9.58 -3.05
CA ALA A 38 0.17 -10.00 -4.39
C ALA A 38 -0.38 -11.42 -4.27
N GLU A 39 -1.64 -11.60 -4.67
CA GLU A 39 -2.23 -12.92 -4.80
C GLU A 39 -2.05 -13.41 -6.24
N GLU A 40 -1.55 -14.64 -6.41
CA GLU A 40 -1.49 -15.29 -7.72
C GLU A 40 -2.90 -15.65 -8.18
N GLN A 41 -3.45 -14.86 -9.11
CA GLN A 41 -4.72 -15.11 -9.77
C GLN A 41 -4.45 -15.68 -11.18
N GLY A 42 -4.07 -16.96 -11.24
CA GLY A 42 -3.74 -17.64 -12.49
C GLY A 42 -2.36 -17.23 -13.03
N PRO A 43 -2.23 -16.73 -14.28
CA PRO A 43 -0.94 -16.29 -14.82
C PRO A 43 -0.55 -14.85 -14.40
N MET A 44 -1.36 -14.19 -13.56
CA MET A 44 -1.17 -12.79 -13.18
C MET A 44 -1.09 -12.66 -11.65
N GLU A 45 -0.05 -11.99 -11.17
CA GLU A 45 0.07 -11.53 -9.79
C GLU A 45 -0.68 -10.19 -9.68
N LEU A 46 -1.76 -10.19 -8.89
CA LEU A 46 -2.60 -9.02 -8.66
C LEU A 46 -2.50 -8.60 -7.20
N SER A 47 -2.37 -7.31 -6.97
CA SER A 47 -2.32 -6.70 -5.65
C SER A 47 -3.57 -5.88 -5.40
N ASP A 48 -4.24 -6.19 -4.30
CA ASP A 48 -5.30 -5.37 -3.70
C ASP A 48 -4.78 -4.42 -2.63
N ARG A 49 -3.49 -4.51 -2.24
CA ARG A 49 -2.88 -3.59 -1.28
C ARG A 49 -1.53 -3.11 -1.74
N VAL A 50 -1.34 -1.79 -1.74
CA VAL A 50 -0.09 -1.15 -2.15
C VAL A 50 0.28 -0.02 -1.20
N VAL A 51 1.59 0.21 -1.04
CA VAL A 51 2.12 1.40 -0.38
C VAL A 51 2.63 2.35 -1.45
N VAL A 52 2.18 3.60 -1.40
CA VAL A 52 2.63 4.65 -2.29
C VAL A 52 3.31 5.73 -1.46
N GLN A 53 4.52 6.10 -1.84
CA GLN A 53 5.26 7.20 -1.25
C GLN A 53 5.41 8.35 -2.24
N THR A 54 5.25 9.54 -1.70
CA THR A 54 5.52 10.83 -2.34
C THR A 54 6.55 11.60 -1.51
N GLU A 55 6.99 12.76 -1.97
CA GLU A 55 7.91 13.63 -1.23
C GLU A 55 7.35 14.13 0.11
N ALA A 56 6.02 14.13 0.28
CA ALA A 56 5.36 14.74 1.45
C ALA A 56 4.65 13.72 2.36
N VAL A 57 4.19 12.60 1.80
CA VAL A 57 3.38 11.60 2.51
C VAL A 57 3.65 10.20 1.97
N ALA A 58 3.45 9.18 2.81
CA ALA A 58 3.23 7.81 2.37
C ALA A 58 1.81 7.36 2.71
N ILE A 59 1.19 6.62 1.81
CA ILE A 59 -0.17 6.10 1.99
C ILE A 59 -0.19 4.59 1.78
N VAL A 60 -1.11 3.94 2.46
CA VAL A 60 -1.51 2.55 2.21
C VAL A 60 -2.83 2.61 1.47
N ALA A 61 -2.83 2.17 0.21
CA ALA A 61 -4.04 2.06 -0.59
C ALA A 61 -4.51 0.59 -0.60
N VAL A 62 -5.81 0.40 -0.45
CA VAL A 62 -6.48 -0.90 -0.46
C VAL A 62 -7.59 -0.87 -1.49
N TYR A 63 -7.72 -1.95 -2.24
CA TYR A 63 -8.78 -2.16 -3.21
C TYR A 63 -9.85 -3.09 -2.63
N GLU A 64 -11.09 -2.65 -2.64
CA GLU A 64 -12.25 -3.49 -2.37
C GLU A 64 -13.19 -3.50 -3.58
N ASP A 65 -13.67 -4.68 -4.00
CA ASP A 65 -14.50 -4.84 -5.21
C ASP A 65 -15.77 -3.97 -5.22
N ASP A 66 -16.33 -3.64 -4.06
CA ASP A 66 -17.54 -2.81 -3.92
C ASP A 66 -17.27 -1.30 -3.82
N GLU A 67 -16.07 -0.88 -3.40
CA GLU A 67 -15.74 0.53 -3.11
C GLU A 67 -14.61 1.10 -3.99
N GLY A 68 -13.86 0.24 -4.68
CA GLY A 68 -12.67 0.60 -5.44
C GLY A 68 -11.46 0.82 -4.53
N TRP A 69 -10.50 1.63 -5.00
CA TRP A 69 -9.33 1.99 -4.21
C TRP A 69 -9.64 3.08 -3.19
N TYR A 70 -9.22 2.86 -1.95
CA TYR A 70 -9.26 3.87 -0.90
C TYR A 70 -7.97 3.88 -0.08
N VAL A 71 -7.73 5.01 0.59
CA VAL A 71 -6.59 5.18 1.49
C VAL A 71 -6.95 4.60 2.87
N ALA A 72 -6.39 3.43 3.18
CA ALA A 72 -6.56 2.78 4.47
C ALA A 72 -5.74 3.48 5.57
N GLU A 73 -4.50 3.86 5.27
CA GLU A 73 -3.60 4.55 6.22
C GLU A 73 -2.86 5.68 5.51
N ARG A 74 -2.57 6.77 6.23
CA ARG A 74 -1.72 7.87 5.75
C ARG A 74 -0.68 8.22 6.80
N VAL A 75 0.58 8.18 6.38
CA VAL A 75 1.73 8.63 7.15
C VAL A 75 2.20 9.97 6.61
N ASP A 76 2.30 10.95 7.50
CA ASP A 76 2.82 12.28 7.14
C ASP A 76 4.35 12.27 7.16
N GLY A 77 4.95 12.72 6.07
CA GLY A 77 6.40 12.80 5.89
C GLY A 77 6.97 14.21 6.01
N THR A 78 6.14 15.21 6.33
CA THR A 78 6.60 16.59 6.50
C THR A 78 7.67 16.64 7.60
N ASP A 79 8.83 17.23 7.28
CA ASP A 79 9.99 17.31 8.19
C ASP A 79 10.54 15.94 8.65
N ARG A 80 10.24 14.84 7.94
CA ARG A 80 10.76 13.49 8.23
C ARG A 80 11.55 12.93 7.04
N GLU A 81 12.41 11.97 7.33
CA GLU A 81 13.14 11.21 6.30
C GLU A 81 12.20 10.28 5.55
N ASN A 82 12.29 10.26 4.21
CA ASN A 82 11.45 9.42 3.36
C ASN A 82 11.51 7.93 3.75
N ASP A 83 12.69 7.38 4.01
CA ASP A 83 12.83 5.99 4.44
C ASP A 83 12.03 5.67 5.72
N ALA A 84 12.06 6.57 6.72
CA ALA A 84 11.34 6.36 7.97
C ALA A 84 9.83 6.39 7.76
N VAL A 85 9.34 7.30 6.91
CA VAL A 85 7.93 7.43 6.54
C VAL A 85 7.46 6.22 5.76
N PHE A 86 8.28 5.72 4.83
CA PHE A 86 8.00 4.54 4.04
C PHE A 86 7.93 3.28 4.91
N GLN A 87 8.92 3.09 5.81
CA GLN A 87 8.92 1.96 6.74
C GLN A 87 7.69 1.96 7.64
N GLU A 88 7.28 3.13 8.15
CA GLU A 88 6.07 3.27 8.97
C GLU A 88 4.81 2.89 8.18
N ALA A 89 4.70 3.33 6.92
CA ALA A 89 3.61 2.94 6.03
C ALA A 89 3.62 1.45 5.69
N MET A 90 4.79 0.84 5.49
CA MET A 90 4.94 -0.61 5.26
C MET A 90 4.54 -1.44 6.48
N VAL A 91 4.80 -0.96 7.70
CA VAL A 91 4.33 -1.61 8.92
C VAL A 91 2.81 -1.52 9.02
N ALA A 92 2.24 -0.35 8.78
CA ALA A 92 0.78 -0.17 8.76
C ALA A 92 0.10 -1.00 7.67
N ALA A 93 0.73 -1.13 6.51
CA ALA A 93 0.20 -1.90 5.39
C ALA A 93 0.16 -3.42 5.64
N GLN A 94 1.07 -3.94 6.45
CA GLN A 94 1.00 -5.34 6.89
C GLN A 94 -0.18 -5.59 7.84
N GLY A 95 -0.78 -4.51 8.38
CA GLY A 95 -1.85 -4.57 9.36
C GLY A 95 -1.40 -5.25 10.65
N ASP A 96 -2.28 -5.25 11.64
CA ASP A 96 -2.19 -6.09 12.84
C ASP A 96 -2.34 -7.56 12.43
N SER A 97 -1.34 -8.09 11.72
CA SER A 97 -1.19 -9.52 11.54
C SER A 97 -0.85 -10.05 12.93
N GLU A 98 -1.88 -10.33 13.73
CA GLU A 98 -1.93 -11.38 14.77
C GLU A 98 -1.65 -12.77 14.14
N LEU A 99 -0.69 -12.85 13.22
CA LEU A 99 -0.26 -14.05 12.49
C LEU A 99 1.04 -14.59 13.06
N VAL A 100 1.31 -14.26 14.33
CA VAL A 100 1.89 -15.21 15.26
C VAL A 100 0.73 -15.63 16.16
N GLU A 101 0.07 -16.74 15.81
CA GLU A 101 -0.50 -17.61 16.84
C GLU A 101 0.64 -17.81 17.84
N SER A 102 0.60 -17.08 18.97
CA SER A 102 1.49 -17.38 20.09
C SER A 102 1.26 -18.87 20.34
N PRO A 103 2.31 -19.72 20.26
CA PRO A 103 2.12 -21.16 20.37
C PRO A 103 1.31 -21.36 21.64
N ALA A 104 0.09 -21.90 21.49
CA ALA A 104 -0.76 -22.17 22.64
C ALA A 104 0.13 -22.90 23.64
N GLU A 105 0.38 -22.28 24.80
CA GLU A 105 1.02 -22.94 25.91
C GLU A 105 0.22 -24.22 26.11
N SER A 106 0.79 -25.35 25.72
CA SER A 106 0.26 -26.67 26.04
C SER A 106 0.34 -26.80 27.56
N ASP A 107 -0.67 -26.27 28.23
CA ASP A 107 -0.98 -26.52 29.62
C ASP A 107 -1.69 -27.87 29.69
N ALA A 108 -1.08 -28.77 30.48
CA ALA A 108 -1.49 -30.11 30.93
C ALA A 108 -0.85 -31.32 30.22
#